data_AF-A0A831TB34-F1
#
_entry.id   AF-A0A831TB34-F1
#
_cell.length_a   1.000
_cell.length_b   1.000
_cell.length_c   1.000
_cell.angle_alpha   90.00
_cell.angle_beta   90.00
_cell.angle_gamma   90.00
#
_symmetry.space_group_name_H-M   'P 1'
#
loop_
_entity.id
_entity.type
_entity.pdbx_description
1 polymer ?
#
loop_
_entity_poly.entity_id
_entity_poly.type
_entity_poly.pdbx_seq_one_letter_code
_entity_poly.pdbx_strand_id
1 'polypeptide(L)'
;MRKTLSAPVPTHAPAAPQQFHRIKSIAVVGGFLDGLYLDLADGLNCIIGARGTGKTTILELVRYALDSLPNAESDAAGRKRVETLVEKNLEGGRIELTVETKDGLTYILSRAAGEEPLVLTEDRQPTDINLAAGGLFKADIYSQNEVESIADRTVSQLDLIDNFEAERIADIQARIQQAEANLAHNAAAIIPLQDKLATLADELNQLGSVEAKLKTFAAAGGADAQAINQAHAHKALRDRERRAMETTDQFLGEYLEQFDGLANAVAGQVGTLFTRDMLAGPNGPALTATRQALIGCGQEVDALIQQARERIEAERAKLADAGEALSLAHAQQEMAFRAIIEKHQAAQGQAAERAKLERLRN
;
A
#
# COMPACT_ATOMS: atom_id res chain seq x y z
N MET A 1 -36.19 70.72 -35.36
CA MET A 1 -36.52 69.41 -34.75
C MET A 1 -35.41 68.41 -35.04
N ARG A 2 -34.52 68.17 -34.08
CA ARG A 2 -33.61 67.01 -34.04
C ARG A 2 -33.80 66.38 -32.67
N LYS A 3 -34.43 65.19 -32.62
CA LYS A 3 -34.55 64.39 -31.40
C LYS A 3 -33.20 63.69 -31.19
N THR A 4 -32.48 64.08 -30.15
CA THR A 4 -31.34 63.33 -29.62
C THR A 4 -31.87 62.15 -28.81
N LEU A 5 -31.69 60.94 -29.34
CA LEU A 5 -31.90 59.68 -28.62
C LEU A 5 -30.73 59.48 -27.65
N SER A 6 -30.98 59.69 -26.36
CA SER A 6 -30.09 59.29 -25.28
C SER A 6 -30.20 57.76 -25.12
N ALA A 7 -29.10 57.04 -25.32
CA ALA A 7 -29.05 55.62 -24.96
C ALA A 7 -29.16 55.45 -23.43
N PRO A 8 -29.86 54.42 -22.92
CA PRO A 8 -29.94 54.17 -21.48
C PRO A 8 -28.57 53.67 -20.97
N VAL A 9 -28.07 54.32 -19.92
CA VAL A 9 -26.94 53.82 -19.14
C VAL A 9 -27.37 52.51 -18.46
N PRO A 10 -26.62 51.40 -18.59
CA PRO A 10 -26.95 50.18 -17.88
C PRO A 10 -26.76 50.42 -16.37
N THR A 11 -27.87 50.51 -15.64
CA THR A 11 -27.88 50.42 -14.19
C THR A 11 -27.53 48.99 -13.79
N HIS A 12 -26.27 48.76 -13.40
CA HIS A 12 -25.91 47.57 -12.63
C HIS A 12 -26.70 47.59 -11.33
N ALA A 13 -27.65 46.66 -11.18
CA ALA A 13 -28.18 46.32 -9.87
C ALA A 13 -27.00 45.94 -8.95
N PRO A 14 -26.99 46.35 -7.66
CA PRO A 14 -25.96 45.88 -6.75
C PRO A 14 -26.04 44.36 -6.71
N ALA A 15 -24.97 43.70 -7.15
CA ALA A 15 -24.83 42.25 -7.00
C ALA A 15 -25.00 41.90 -5.52
N ALA A 16 -25.69 40.79 -5.22
CA ALA A 16 -25.70 40.22 -3.87
C ALA A 16 -24.26 40.16 -3.34
N PRO A 17 -24.02 40.39 -2.02
CA PRO A 17 -22.67 40.41 -1.49
C PRO A 17 -21.99 39.09 -1.84
N GLN A 18 -20.96 39.18 -2.69
CA GLN A 18 -20.21 38.03 -3.12
C GLN A 18 -19.53 37.48 -1.85
N GLN A 19 -19.89 36.27 -1.46
CA GLN A 19 -19.31 35.59 -0.31
C GLN A 19 -17.97 35.00 -0.73
N PHE A 20 -16.89 35.44 -0.11
CA PHE A 20 -15.53 35.00 -0.38
C PHE A 20 -14.77 34.80 0.92
N HIS A 21 -13.74 33.96 0.87
CA HIS A 21 -12.82 33.71 1.97
C HIS A 21 -11.99 34.97 2.27
N ARG A 22 -11.82 35.31 3.55
CA ARG A 22 -11.11 36.53 4.00
C ARG A 22 -10.08 36.22 5.08
N ILE A 23 -8.90 36.79 4.97
CA ILE A 23 -7.97 36.90 6.10
C ILE A 23 -8.32 38.19 6.82
N LYS A 24 -8.76 38.11 8.08
CA LYS A 24 -9.18 39.24 8.90
C LYS A 24 -8.01 39.89 9.62
N SER A 25 -7.11 39.08 10.16
CA SER A 25 -5.93 39.61 10.84
C SER A 25 -4.73 38.68 10.78
N ILE A 26 -3.55 39.27 10.95
CA ILE A 26 -2.26 38.60 11.04
C ILE A 26 -1.62 39.05 12.35
N ALA A 27 -1.24 38.09 13.19
CA ALA A 27 -0.49 38.35 14.42
C ALA A 27 0.77 37.49 14.48
N VAL A 28 1.88 38.06 14.94
CA VAL A 28 3.15 37.33 15.12
C VAL A 28 3.63 37.49 16.55
N VAL A 29 4.00 36.37 17.16
CA VAL A 29 4.55 36.29 18.52
C VAL A 29 5.93 35.65 18.43
N GLY A 30 6.96 36.35 18.90
CA GLY A 30 8.36 35.93 18.83
C GLY A 30 9.08 36.31 17.54
N GLY A 31 10.41 36.26 17.61
CA GLY A 31 11.31 36.49 16.47
C GLY A 31 11.35 37.94 15.96
N PHE A 32 11.64 38.11 14.67
CA PHE A 32 11.92 39.42 14.04
C PHE A 32 10.70 40.36 14.00
N LEU A 33 9.49 39.81 13.90
CA LEU A 33 8.24 40.57 13.82
C LEU A 33 7.42 40.46 15.12
N ASP A 34 8.08 40.24 16.25
CA ASP A 34 7.39 40.08 17.54
C ASP A 34 6.47 41.26 17.86
N GLY A 35 5.25 40.94 18.30
CA GLY A 35 4.21 41.92 18.62
C GLY A 35 3.52 42.54 17.40
N LEU A 36 3.83 42.11 16.18
CA LEU A 36 3.11 42.55 14.98
C LEU A 36 1.65 42.10 15.05
N TYR A 37 0.74 43.04 14.88
CA TYR A 37 -0.69 42.78 14.68
C TYR A 37 -1.20 43.65 13.53
N LEU A 38 -1.84 43.04 12.53
CA LEU A 38 -2.39 43.70 11.36
C LEU A 38 -3.86 43.31 11.20
N ASP A 39 -4.74 44.31 11.25
CA ASP A 39 -6.13 44.17 10.79
C ASP A 39 -6.20 44.43 9.29
N LEU A 40 -6.77 43.49 8.55
CA LEU A 40 -6.87 43.57 7.10
C LEU A 40 -8.28 44.03 6.69
N ALA A 41 -8.34 44.89 5.69
CA ALA A 41 -9.59 45.22 5.03
C ALA A 41 -10.04 44.04 4.15
N ASP A 42 -11.35 43.92 3.92
CA ASP A 42 -11.95 42.86 3.07
C ASP A 42 -11.49 42.92 1.59
N GLY A 43 -10.83 44.00 1.16
CA GLY A 43 -10.36 44.21 -0.21
C GLY A 43 -8.84 44.29 -0.33
N LEU A 44 -8.36 45.38 -0.94
CA LEU A 44 -6.94 45.57 -1.19
C LEU A 44 -6.21 46.07 0.06
N ASN A 45 -5.19 45.33 0.47
CA ASN A 45 -4.26 45.72 1.52
C ASN A 45 -2.86 45.94 0.91
N CYS A 46 -2.24 47.08 1.19
CA CYS A 46 -0.91 47.42 0.67
C CYS A 46 0.11 47.58 1.80
N ILE A 47 1.07 46.66 1.89
CA ILE A 47 2.17 46.73 2.87
C ILE A 47 3.40 47.38 2.21
N ILE A 48 3.76 48.58 2.68
CA ILE A 48 4.84 49.40 2.11
C ILE A 48 5.91 49.66 3.16
N GLY A 49 7.18 49.68 2.75
CA GLY A 49 8.31 49.96 3.64
C GLY A 49 9.65 49.81 2.92
N ALA A 50 10.73 50.26 3.55
CA ALA A 50 12.09 50.13 3.02
C ALA A 50 12.52 48.66 2.80
N ARG A 51 13.62 48.42 2.08
CA ARG A 51 14.16 47.07 1.93
C ARG A 51 14.55 46.51 3.32
N GLY A 52 14.22 45.25 3.58
CA GLY A 52 14.56 44.58 4.84
C GLY A 52 13.54 44.77 5.97
N THR A 53 12.44 45.50 5.77
CA THR A 53 11.41 45.71 6.81
C THR A 53 10.44 44.54 7.01
N GLY A 54 10.75 43.33 6.53
CA GLY A 54 9.90 42.15 6.73
C GLY A 54 8.67 41.99 5.83
N LYS A 55 8.50 42.80 4.77
CA LYS A 55 7.33 42.68 3.85
C LYS A 55 7.15 41.27 3.27
N THR A 56 8.22 40.73 2.67
CA THR A 56 8.22 39.36 2.15
C THR A 56 8.06 38.34 3.28
N THR A 57 8.64 38.61 4.45
CA THR A 57 8.48 37.76 5.63
C THR A 57 7.02 37.60 6.01
N ILE A 58 6.23 38.68 6.07
CA ILE A 58 4.80 38.61 6.38
C ILE A 58 4.07 37.69 5.39
N LEU A 59 4.34 37.85 4.08
CA LEU A 59 3.71 37.02 3.04
C LEU A 59 4.06 35.53 3.21
N GLU A 60 5.32 35.22 3.48
CA GLU A 60 5.77 33.83 3.66
C GLU A 60 5.28 33.22 4.98
N LEU A 61 5.12 34.02 6.03
CA LEU A 61 4.49 33.56 7.28
C LEU A 61 3.01 33.25 7.06
N VAL A 62 2.29 34.06 6.27
CA VAL A 62 0.90 33.75 5.86
C VAL A 62 0.85 32.44 5.09
N ARG A 63 1.75 32.25 4.12
CA ARG A 63 1.89 30.99 3.38
C ARG A 63 2.11 29.79 4.30
N TYR A 64 2.99 29.96 5.28
CA TYR A 64 3.32 28.93 6.26
C TYR A 64 2.13 28.59 7.16
N ALA A 65 1.39 29.57 7.66
CA ALA A 65 0.23 29.35 8.52
C ALA A 65 -0.93 28.67 7.78
N LEU A 66 -1.11 28.96 6.49
CA LEU A 66 -2.11 28.33 5.61
C LEU A 66 -1.68 26.95 5.08
N ASP A 67 -0.55 26.42 5.54
CA ASP A 67 0.06 25.18 5.04
C ASP A 67 0.20 25.10 3.51
N SER A 68 0.38 26.27 2.88
CA SER A 68 0.43 26.43 1.41
C SER A 68 1.87 26.47 0.90
N LEU A 69 2.72 25.59 1.44
CA LEU A 69 4.12 25.47 1.07
C LEU A 69 4.27 24.90 -0.36
N PRO A 70 5.34 25.26 -1.09
CA PRO A 70 5.66 24.62 -2.36
C PRO A 70 5.72 23.09 -2.21
N ASN A 71 5.21 22.37 -3.20
CA ASN A 71 5.25 20.91 -3.21
C ASN A 71 6.73 20.46 -3.21
N ALA A 72 7.09 19.57 -2.28
CA ALA A 72 8.46 19.12 -2.10
C ALA A 72 9.00 18.34 -3.32
N GLU A 73 8.14 17.67 -4.08
CA GLU A 73 8.53 16.91 -5.28
C GLU A 73 8.82 17.82 -6.47
N SER A 74 8.04 18.90 -6.64
CA SER A 74 8.20 19.82 -7.78
C SER A 74 9.13 21.01 -7.48
N ASP A 75 9.22 21.45 -6.22
CA ASP A 75 10.03 22.60 -5.81
C ASP A 75 10.60 22.49 -4.37
N ALA A 76 11.42 21.45 -4.15
CA ALA A 76 12.14 21.26 -2.88
C ALA A 76 12.96 22.50 -2.47
N ALA A 77 13.58 23.20 -3.43
CA ALA A 77 14.40 24.37 -3.17
C ALA A 77 13.56 25.56 -2.69
N GLY A 78 12.41 25.80 -3.34
CA GLY A 78 11.44 26.80 -2.92
C GLY A 78 10.89 26.51 -1.53
N ARG A 79 10.50 25.26 -1.26
CA ARG A 79 10.02 24.83 0.06
C ARG A 79 11.05 25.09 1.15
N LYS A 80 12.28 24.59 0.96
CA LYS A 80 13.38 24.79 1.92
C LYS A 80 13.69 26.27 2.17
N ARG A 81 13.58 27.11 1.14
CA ARG A 81 13.76 28.58 1.26
C ARG A 81 12.71 29.18 2.18
N VAL A 82 11.43 28.81 2.00
CA VAL A 82 10.34 29.30 2.86
C VAL A 82 10.53 28.80 4.29
N GLU A 83 10.77 27.51 4.50
CA GLU A 83 10.98 26.93 5.82
C GLU A 83 12.17 27.58 6.56
N THR A 84 13.29 27.77 5.87
CA THR A 84 14.48 28.45 6.45
C THR A 84 14.17 29.91 6.79
N LEU A 85 13.36 30.59 5.99
CA LEU A 85 12.94 31.97 6.26
C LEU A 85 12.04 32.00 7.51
N VAL A 86 11.05 31.13 7.60
CA VAL A 86 10.14 31.01 8.75
C VAL A 86 10.92 30.74 10.02
N GLU A 87 11.79 29.73 10.02
CA GLU A 87 12.60 29.34 11.18
C GLU A 87 13.46 30.51 11.69
N LYS A 88 14.15 31.21 10.79
CA LYS A 88 15.00 32.36 11.13
C LYS A 88 14.23 33.59 11.61
N ASN A 89 12.97 33.76 11.20
CA ASN A 89 12.20 34.96 11.52
C ASN A 89 11.25 34.76 12.70
N LEU A 90 10.81 33.53 13.00
CA LEU A 90 9.98 33.24 14.17
C LEU A 90 10.81 32.91 15.41
N GLU A 91 12.00 32.32 15.27
CA GLU A 91 12.90 31.98 16.40
C GLU A 91 12.21 31.21 17.55
N GLY A 92 11.38 30.20 17.22
CA GLY A 92 10.57 29.47 18.21
C GLY A 92 9.23 30.13 18.57
N GLY A 93 8.93 31.27 17.95
CA GLY A 93 7.64 31.93 17.97
C GLY A 93 6.58 31.27 17.10
N ARG A 94 5.45 31.96 16.95
CA ARG A 94 4.29 31.51 16.16
C ARG A 94 3.63 32.65 15.40
N ILE A 95 2.92 32.28 14.35
CA ILE A 95 1.99 33.16 13.65
C ILE A 95 0.55 32.71 13.92
N GLU A 96 -0.33 33.68 14.15
CA GLU A 96 -1.78 33.51 14.23
C GLU A 96 -2.44 34.26 13.05
N LEU A 97 -3.24 33.56 12.25
CA LEU A 97 -4.11 34.16 11.23
C LEU A 97 -5.57 34.00 11.65
N THR A 98 -6.33 35.09 11.64
CA THR A 98 -7.79 34.99 11.75
C THR A 98 -8.36 34.95 10.34
N VAL A 99 -9.12 33.90 10.01
CA VAL A 99 -9.73 33.70 8.70
C VAL A 99 -11.25 33.55 8.82
N GLU A 100 -11.99 34.15 7.89
CA GLU A 100 -13.43 34.01 7.72
C GLU A 100 -13.67 33.23 6.43
N THR A 101 -14.37 32.11 6.53
CA THR A 101 -14.78 31.30 5.37
C THR A 101 -15.89 32.00 4.57
N LYS A 102 -16.10 31.60 3.31
CA LYS A 102 -17.22 32.11 2.50
C LYS A 102 -18.59 31.94 3.18
N ASP A 103 -18.73 30.91 4.01
CA ASP A 103 -19.95 30.60 4.75
C ASP A 103 -20.10 31.44 6.05
N GLY A 104 -19.15 32.34 6.33
CA GLY A 104 -19.17 33.25 7.48
C GLY A 104 -18.62 32.66 8.78
N LEU A 105 -18.03 31.46 8.75
CA LEU A 105 -17.40 30.85 9.92
C LEU A 105 -15.99 31.40 10.11
N THR A 106 -15.67 31.82 11.34
CA THR A 106 -14.36 32.37 11.73
C THR A 106 -13.50 31.32 12.43
N TYR A 107 -12.24 31.22 12.00
CA TYR A 107 -11.24 30.35 12.58
C TYR A 107 -9.93 31.09 12.83
N ILE A 108 -9.16 30.63 13.81
CA ILE A 108 -7.81 31.11 14.08
C ILE A 108 -6.83 29.99 13.74
N LEU A 109 -5.94 30.26 12.78
CA LEU A 109 -4.86 29.37 12.38
C LEU A 109 -3.61 29.76 13.15
N SER A 110 -3.15 28.90 14.05
CA SER A 110 -1.95 29.13 14.87
C SER A 110 -0.87 28.12 14.50
N ARG A 111 0.30 28.58 14.06
CA ARG A 111 1.42 27.69 13.71
C ARG A 111 2.73 28.21 14.27
N ALA A 112 3.38 27.39 15.10
CA ALA A 112 4.74 27.63 15.59
C ALA A 112 5.77 27.10 14.59
N ALA A 113 6.99 27.64 14.65
CA ALA A 113 8.08 27.20 13.77
C ALA A 113 8.41 25.71 13.96
N GLY A 114 8.29 24.93 12.88
CA GLY A 114 8.57 23.49 12.88
C GLY A 114 7.41 22.62 13.38
N GLU A 115 6.26 23.21 13.70
CA GLU A 115 5.07 22.49 14.14
C GLU A 115 3.99 22.44 13.05
N GLU A 116 3.02 21.55 13.23
CA GLU A 116 1.81 21.48 12.41
C GLU A 116 0.85 22.64 12.75
N PRO A 117 0.06 23.14 11.77
CA PRO A 117 -0.90 24.19 12.02
C PRO A 117 -2.03 23.71 12.94
N LEU A 118 -2.37 24.51 13.95
CA LEU A 118 -3.52 24.30 14.82
C LEU A 118 -4.68 25.17 14.34
N VAL A 119 -5.85 24.55 14.15
CA VAL A 119 -7.10 25.25 13.84
C VAL A 119 -7.91 25.42 15.10
N LEU A 120 -8.14 26.67 15.47
CA LEU A 120 -8.95 27.04 16.61
C LEU A 120 -10.26 27.68 16.15
N THR A 121 -11.31 27.53 16.95
CA THR A 121 -12.53 28.33 16.84
C THR A 121 -12.25 29.79 17.18
N GLU A 122 -13.22 30.68 16.92
CA GLU A 122 -13.17 32.08 17.34
C GLU A 122 -12.92 32.23 18.86
N ASP A 123 -13.46 31.31 19.67
CA ASP A 123 -13.25 31.23 21.13
C ASP A 123 -11.91 30.58 21.54
N ARG A 124 -10.98 30.40 20.59
CA ARG A 124 -9.65 29.79 20.78
C ARG A 124 -9.68 28.35 21.29
N GLN A 125 -10.74 27.58 20.97
CA GLN A 125 -10.79 26.15 21.27
C GLN A 125 -10.25 25.34 20.09
N PRO A 126 -9.43 24.30 20.32
CA PRO A 126 -8.92 23.46 19.24
C PRO A 126 -10.04 22.72 18.52
N THR A 127 -9.86 22.50 17.22
CA THR A 127 -10.79 21.76 16.34
C THR A 127 -10.07 20.58 15.70
N ASP A 128 -10.84 19.59 15.22
CA ASP A 128 -10.32 18.43 14.49
C ASP A 128 -10.09 18.73 12.99
N ILE A 129 -10.14 20.00 12.58
CA ILE A 129 -10.00 20.40 11.19
C ILE A 129 -8.54 20.32 10.77
N ASN A 130 -8.25 19.54 9.72
CA ASN A 130 -6.92 19.45 9.12
C ASN A 130 -6.82 20.37 7.89
N LEU A 131 -5.92 21.37 7.92
CA LEU A 131 -5.67 22.24 6.76
C LEU A 131 -5.07 21.51 5.56
N ALA A 132 -4.25 20.48 5.79
CA ALA A 132 -3.61 19.74 4.71
C ALA A 132 -4.62 19.00 3.81
N ALA A 133 -5.85 18.78 4.32
CA ALA A 133 -6.96 18.22 3.54
C ALA A 133 -7.65 19.24 2.62
N GLY A 134 -7.19 20.50 2.58
CA GLY A 134 -7.53 21.49 1.55
C GLY A 134 -8.92 22.13 1.65
N GLY A 135 -9.74 21.79 2.66
CA GLY A 135 -11.16 22.16 2.69
C GLY A 135 -11.54 23.49 3.35
N LEU A 136 -10.68 24.09 4.18
CA LEU A 136 -11.08 25.20 5.05
C LEU A 136 -10.91 26.58 4.40
N PHE A 137 -9.69 26.86 3.94
CA PHE A 137 -9.29 28.16 3.42
C PHE A 137 -8.08 28.00 2.51
N LYS A 138 -8.20 28.40 1.24
CA LYS A 138 -7.11 28.35 0.27
C LYS A 138 -6.78 29.77 -0.20
N ALA A 139 -5.49 30.08 -0.31
CA ALA A 139 -5.02 31.36 -0.83
C ALA A 139 -3.99 31.13 -1.94
N ASP A 140 -4.15 31.87 -3.04
CA ASP A 140 -3.12 31.95 -4.07
C ASP A 140 -2.06 32.96 -3.66
N ILE A 141 -0.85 32.46 -3.38
CA ILE A 141 0.25 33.27 -2.86
C ILE A 141 1.37 33.28 -3.90
N TYR A 142 1.75 34.49 -4.32
CA TYR A 142 2.82 34.73 -5.28
C TYR A 142 3.93 35.57 -4.64
N SER A 143 5.06 34.93 -4.37
CA SER A 143 6.25 35.53 -3.77
C SER A 143 7.22 36.07 -4.83
N GLN A 144 8.38 36.55 -4.38
CA GLN A 144 9.39 37.17 -5.21
C GLN A 144 9.87 36.23 -6.34
N ASN A 145 9.75 36.70 -7.58
CA ASN A 145 10.09 36.01 -8.82
C ASN A 145 9.22 34.78 -9.16
N GLU A 146 8.16 34.48 -8.38
CA GLU A 146 7.28 33.33 -8.66
C GLU A 146 6.37 33.59 -9.86
N VAL A 147 5.93 34.83 -10.07
CA VAL A 147 5.12 35.18 -11.25
C VAL A 147 5.93 34.99 -12.55
N GLU A 148 7.21 35.33 -12.53
CA GLU A 148 8.12 35.13 -13.66
C GLU A 148 8.41 33.64 -13.88
N SER A 149 8.63 32.87 -12.81
CA SER A 149 8.95 31.44 -12.92
C SER A 149 7.77 30.58 -13.41
N ILE A 150 6.52 31.01 -13.19
CA ILE A 150 5.34 30.36 -13.77
C ILE A 150 5.40 30.40 -15.31
N ALA A 151 5.92 31.48 -15.91
CA ALA A 151 6.04 31.57 -17.37
C ALA A 151 7.05 30.55 -17.94
N ASP A 152 8.05 30.15 -17.16
CA ASP A 152 9.11 29.25 -17.60
C ASP A 152 8.86 27.77 -17.26
N ARG A 153 7.87 27.47 -16.40
CA ARG A 153 7.59 26.10 -15.92
C ARG A 153 6.22 25.62 -16.37
N THR A 154 6.20 24.68 -17.34
CA THR A 154 4.95 24.06 -17.84
C THR A 154 4.10 23.44 -16.73
N VAL A 155 4.73 22.81 -15.72
CA VAL A 155 4.02 22.23 -14.57
C VAL A 155 3.27 23.31 -13.78
N SER A 156 3.93 24.44 -13.50
CA SER A 156 3.30 25.55 -12.77
C SER A 156 2.19 26.24 -13.57
N GLN A 157 2.26 26.21 -14.91
CA GLN A 157 1.17 26.68 -15.77
C GLN A 157 -0.04 25.77 -15.72
N LEU A 158 0.18 24.44 -15.73
CA LEU A 158 -0.87 23.45 -15.57
C LEU A 158 -1.52 23.57 -14.19
N ASP A 159 -0.74 23.65 -13.11
CA ASP A 159 -1.26 23.81 -11.74
C ASP A 159 -2.18 25.04 -11.62
N LEU A 160 -1.82 26.14 -12.29
CA LEU A 160 -2.61 27.38 -12.32
C LEU A 160 -3.94 27.21 -13.08
N ILE A 161 -3.95 26.43 -14.16
CA ILE A 161 -5.17 26.10 -14.90
C ILE A 161 -6.03 25.12 -14.11
N ASP A 162 -5.41 24.11 -13.52
CA ASP A 162 -6.08 23.06 -12.74
C ASP A 162 -6.75 23.64 -11.50
N ASN A 163 -6.21 24.71 -10.92
CA ASN A 163 -6.82 25.45 -9.81
C ASN A 163 -8.24 25.94 -10.11
N PHE A 164 -8.61 26.20 -11.37
CA PHE A 164 -9.98 26.63 -11.72
C PHE A 164 -11.02 25.51 -11.58
N GLU A 165 -10.60 24.24 -11.64
CA GLU A 165 -11.47 23.05 -11.64
C GLU A 165 -10.95 21.98 -10.65
N ALA A 166 -10.33 22.43 -9.54
CA ALA A 166 -9.59 21.56 -8.63
C ALA A 166 -10.42 20.39 -8.07
N GLU A 167 -11.69 20.63 -7.71
CA GLU A 167 -12.60 19.59 -7.20
C GLU A 167 -12.85 18.50 -8.26
N ARG A 168 -13.14 18.90 -9.49
CA ARG A 168 -13.40 17.97 -10.59
C ARG A 168 -12.16 17.17 -10.97
N ILE A 169 -10.99 17.78 -10.90
CA ILE A 169 -9.71 17.11 -11.16
C ILE A 169 -9.41 16.09 -10.06
N ALA A 170 -9.64 16.44 -8.79
CA ALA A 170 -9.48 15.52 -7.67
C ALA A 170 -10.38 14.29 -7.80
N ASP A 171 -11.66 14.47 -8.19
CA ASP A 171 -12.59 13.37 -8.44
C ASP A 171 -12.11 12.44 -9.57
N ILE A 172 -11.57 13.02 -10.65
CA ILE A 172 -11.02 12.24 -11.77
C ILE A 172 -9.77 11.47 -11.34
N GLN A 173 -8.86 12.09 -10.58
CA GLN A 173 -7.66 11.44 -10.06
C GLN A 173 -8.01 10.27 -9.12
N ALA A 174 -9.00 10.43 -8.24
CA ALA A 174 -9.47 9.33 -7.39
C ALA A 174 -9.98 8.14 -8.21
N ARG A 175 -10.72 8.41 -9.31
CA ARG A 175 -11.18 7.36 -10.24
C ARG A 175 -10.03 6.68 -10.99
N ILE A 176 -8.99 7.44 -11.36
CA ILE A 176 -7.79 6.89 -11.99
C ILE A 176 -7.07 5.94 -11.03
N GLN A 177 -6.80 6.39 -9.80
CA GLN A 177 -6.15 5.57 -8.77
C GLN A 177 -6.94 4.27 -8.50
N GLN A 178 -8.27 4.36 -8.43
CA GLN A 178 -9.11 3.18 -8.27
C GLN A 178 -8.98 2.22 -9.47
N ALA A 179 -8.92 2.73 -10.69
CA ALA A 179 -8.74 1.91 -11.90
C ALA A 179 -7.37 1.24 -11.94
N GLU A 180 -6.31 1.97 -11.57
CA GLU A 180 -4.94 1.42 -11.47
C GLU A 180 -4.85 0.30 -10.41
N ALA A 181 -5.46 0.51 -9.24
CA ALA A 181 -5.54 -0.52 -8.20
C ALA A 181 -6.25 -1.79 -8.71
N ASN A 182 -7.37 -1.61 -9.44
CA ASN A 182 -8.11 -2.72 -10.04
C ASN A 182 -7.27 -3.46 -11.11
N LEU A 183 -6.51 -2.74 -11.93
CA LEU A 183 -5.60 -3.33 -12.93
C LEU A 183 -4.49 -4.12 -12.26
N ALA A 184 -3.87 -3.59 -11.21
CA ALA A 184 -2.84 -4.28 -10.44
C ALA A 184 -3.37 -5.57 -9.79
N HIS A 185 -4.57 -5.50 -9.20
CA HIS A 185 -5.25 -6.68 -8.65
C HIS A 185 -5.51 -7.76 -9.72
N ASN A 186 -6.04 -7.35 -10.88
CA ASN A 186 -6.30 -8.28 -11.98
C ASN A 186 -5.01 -8.91 -12.52
N ALA A 187 -3.94 -8.13 -12.66
CA ALA A 187 -2.64 -8.64 -13.09
C ALA A 187 -2.09 -9.68 -12.09
N ALA A 188 -2.18 -9.41 -10.79
CA ALA A 188 -1.77 -10.34 -9.75
C ALA A 188 -2.59 -11.64 -9.76
N ALA A 189 -3.86 -11.61 -10.21
CA ALA A 189 -4.68 -12.80 -10.39
C ALA A 189 -4.37 -13.57 -11.69
N ILE A 190 -4.09 -12.87 -12.78
CA ILE A 190 -3.89 -13.48 -14.11
C ILE A 190 -2.53 -14.15 -14.23
N ILE A 191 -1.46 -13.54 -13.73
CA ILE A 191 -0.08 -14.05 -13.88
C ILE A 191 0.06 -15.49 -13.36
N PRO A 192 -0.37 -15.83 -12.12
CA PRO A 192 -0.27 -17.20 -11.62
C PRO A 192 -1.12 -18.20 -12.41
N LEU A 193 -2.24 -17.77 -12.99
CA LEU A 193 -3.08 -18.61 -13.83
C LEU A 193 -2.41 -18.90 -15.18
N GLN A 194 -1.70 -17.93 -15.75
CA GLN A 194 -0.91 -18.14 -16.96
C GLN A 194 0.25 -19.11 -16.74
N ASP A 195 0.95 -19.00 -15.61
CA ASP A 195 2.04 -19.93 -15.24
C ASP A 195 1.51 -21.36 -15.04
N LYS A 196 0.35 -21.51 -14.40
CA LYS A 196 -0.34 -22.81 -14.30
C LYS A 196 -0.70 -23.37 -15.67
N LEU A 197 -1.18 -22.53 -16.59
CA LEU A 197 -1.52 -22.93 -17.96
C LEU A 197 -0.29 -23.42 -18.73
N ALA A 198 0.84 -22.72 -18.60
CA ALA A 198 2.11 -23.12 -19.22
C ALA A 198 2.61 -24.45 -18.65
N THR A 199 2.55 -24.62 -17.32
CA THR A 199 2.94 -25.86 -16.64
C THR A 199 2.09 -27.04 -17.11
N LEU A 200 0.77 -26.86 -17.17
CA LEU A 200 -0.15 -27.88 -17.67
C LEU A 200 0.10 -28.23 -19.14
N ALA A 201 0.43 -27.24 -19.98
CA ALA A 201 0.76 -27.49 -21.39
C ALA A 201 2.04 -28.34 -21.53
N ASP A 202 3.06 -28.07 -20.71
CA ASP A 202 4.29 -28.87 -20.66
C ASP A 202 4.04 -30.30 -20.17
N GLU A 203 3.21 -30.48 -19.14
CA GLU A 203 2.78 -31.80 -18.67
C GLU A 203 2.05 -32.60 -19.77
N LEU A 204 1.20 -31.93 -20.54
CA LEU A 204 0.46 -32.53 -21.65
C LEU A 204 1.39 -32.99 -22.78
N ASN A 205 2.41 -32.18 -23.11
CA ASN A 205 3.46 -32.54 -24.06
C ASN A 205 4.30 -33.73 -23.58
N GLN A 206 4.65 -33.77 -22.29
CA GLN A 206 5.36 -34.89 -21.69
C GLN A 206 4.54 -36.18 -21.76
N LEU A 207 3.22 -36.10 -21.50
CA LEU A 207 2.31 -37.23 -21.58
C LEU A 207 2.32 -37.87 -22.97
N GLY A 208 2.25 -37.07 -24.04
CA GLY A 208 2.34 -37.57 -25.42
C GLY A 208 3.67 -38.28 -25.72
N SER A 209 4.79 -37.78 -25.17
CA SER A 209 6.10 -38.44 -25.32
C SER A 209 6.18 -39.77 -24.57
N VAL A 210 5.52 -39.86 -23.41
CA VAL A 210 5.46 -41.07 -22.58
C VAL A 210 4.55 -42.10 -23.23
N GLU A 211 3.39 -41.70 -23.74
CA GLU A 211 2.49 -42.57 -24.51
C GLU A 211 3.17 -43.13 -25.76
N ALA A 212 3.92 -42.31 -26.51
CA ALA A 212 4.67 -42.76 -27.66
C ALA A 212 5.71 -43.83 -27.28
N LYS A 213 6.47 -43.61 -26.20
CA LYS A 213 7.44 -44.59 -25.68
C LYS A 213 6.77 -45.89 -25.21
N LEU A 214 5.64 -45.78 -24.49
CA LEU A 214 4.86 -46.94 -24.04
C LEU A 214 4.32 -47.74 -25.23
N LYS A 215 3.92 -47.09 -26.32
CA LYS A 215 3.46 -47.75 -27.56
C LYS A 215 4.58 -48.54 -28.23
N THR A 216 5.81 -48.03 -28.23
CA THR A 216 7.00 -48.75 -28.73
C THR A 216 7.31 -49.98 -27.88
N PHE A 217 7.16 -49.89 -26.55
CA PHE A 217 7.35 -51.02 -25.65
C PHE A 217 6.21 -52.06 -25.75
N ALA A 218 4.97 -51.63 -25.98
CA ALA A 218 3.83 -52.51 -26.18
C ALA A 218 3.92 -53.32 -27.50
N ALA A 219 4.55 -52.77 -28.54
CA ALA A 219 4.77 -53.47 -29.81
C ALA A 219 5.81 -54.61 -29.72
N ALA A 220 6.61 -54.66 -28.66
CA ALA A 220 7.66 -55.66 -28.45
C ALA A 220 7.28 -56.80 -27.48
N GLY A 221 6.06 -56.80 -26.94
CA GLY A 221 5.70 -57.65 -25.80
C GLY A 221 4.56 -58.63 -26.06
N GLY A 222 4.82 -59.94 -25.85
CA GLY A 222 3.78 -60.97 -25.73
C GLY A 222 2.89 -60.79 -24.49
N ALA A 223 1.98 -61.72 -24.24
CA ALA A 223 0.90 -61.65 -23.24
C ALA A 223 1.28 -61.21 -21.80
N ASP A 224 2.56 -61.29 -21.41
CA ASP A 224 3.09 -60.81 -20.11
C ASP A 224 3.37 -59.31 -20.05
N ALA A 225 3.46 -58.61 -21.20
CA ALA A 225 3.87 -57.20 -21.25
C ALA A 225 2.84 -56.22 -20.68
N GLN A 226 1.54 -56.56 -20.77
CA GLN A 226 0.47 -55.73 -20.18
C GLN A 226 0.53 -55.73 -18.65
N ALA A 227 0.71 -56.90 -18.04
CA ALA A 227 0.81 -57.03 -16.59
C ALA A 227 2.06 -56.30 -16.05
N ILE A 228 3.17 -56.35 -16.77
CA ILE A 228 4.43 -55.66 -16.42
C ILE A 228 4.30 -54.15 -16.55
N ASN A 229 3.71 -53.67 -17.64
CA ASN A 229 3.47 -52.23 -17.83
C ASN A 229 2.55 -51.67 -16.73
N GLN A 230 1.49 -52.42 -16.35
CA GLN A 230 0.64 -52.06 -15.21
C GLN A 230 1.43 -52.04 -13.89
N ALA A 231 2.28 -53.05 -13.66
CA ALA A 231 3.10 -53.14 -12.46
C ALA A 231 4.07 -51.94 -12.33
N HIS A 232 4.71 -51.51 -13.42
CA HIS A 232 5.55 -50.31 -13.46
C HIS A 232 4.75 -49.01 -13.29
N ALA A 233 3.55 -48.91 -13.88
CA ALA A 233 2.68 -47.76 -13.69
C ALA A 233 2.24 -47.61 -12.23
N HIS A 234 1.88 -48.71 -11.56
CA HIS A 234 1.55 -48.71 -10.14
C HIS A 234 2.76 -48.32 -9.27
N LYS A 235 3.98 -48.74 -9.63
CA LYS A 235 5.19 -48.28 -8.93
C LYS A 235 5.40 -46.78 -9.05
N ALA A 236 5.28 -46.23 -10.27
CA ALA A 236 5.40 -44.80 -10.50
C ALA A 236 4.31 -44.00 -9.76
N LEU A 237 3.09 -44.55 -9.63
CA LEU A 237 2.01 -43.95 -8.86
C LEU A 237 2.35 -43.88 -7.37
N ARG A 238 2.84 -44.97 -6.76
CA ARG A 238 3.30 -44.98 -5.36
C ARG A 238 4.37 -43.94 -5.08
N ASP A 239 5.35 -43.80 -5.98
CA ASP A 239 6.41 -42.80 -5.85
C ASP A 239 5.88 -41.36 -5.96
N ARG A 240 4.77 -41.13 -6.67
CA ARG A 240 4.10 -39.82 -6.70
C ARG A 240 3.27 -39.59 -5.44
N GLU A 241 2.54 -40.60 -4.98
CA GLU A 241 1.75 -40.54 -3.74
C GLU A 241 2.64 -40.21 -2.52
N ARG A 242 3.79 -40.89 -2.40
CA ARG A 242 4.77 -40.62 -1.33
C ARG A 242 5.27 -39.18 -1.38
N ARG A 243 5.70 -38.70 -2.56
CA ARG A 243 6.17 -37.31 -2.74
C ARG A 243 5.09 -36.28 -2.43
N ALA A 244 3.84 -36.55 -2.81
CA ALA A 244 2.73 -35.66 -2.51
C ALA A 244 2.48 -35.54 -1.00
N MET A 245 2.58 -36.64 -0.24
CA MET A 245 2.49 -36.61 1.23
C MET A 245 3.64 -35.83 1.86
N GLU A 246 4.88 -36.09 1.43
CA GLU A 246 6.08 -35.37 1.92
C GLU A 246 5.99 -33.86 1.64
N THR A 247 5.57 -33.47 0.43
CA THR A 247 5.44 -32.05 0.05
C THR A 247 4.31 -31.37 0.82
N THR A 248 3.20 -32.07 1.07
CA THR A 248 2.08 -31.53 1.86
C THR A 248 2.51 -31.31 3.32
N ASP A 249 3.26 -32.25 3.90
CA ASP A 249 3.79 -32.10 5.26
C ASP A 249 4.77 -30.93 5.36
N GLN A 250 5.68 -30.80 4.39
CA GLN A 250 6.62 -29.68 4.33
C GLN A 250 5.89 -28.34 4.22
N PHE A 251 4.90 -28.23 3.35
CA PHE A 251 4.08 -27.02 3.19
C PHE A 251 3.40 -26.62 4.50
N LEU A 252 2.81 -27.58 5.22
CA LEU A 252 2.19 -27.31 6.53
C LEU A 252 3.23 -26.91 7.59
N GLY A 253 4.44 -27.45 7.53
CA GLY A 253 5.56 -27.07 8.40
C GLY A 253 6.03 -25.63 8.17
N GLU A 254 6.23 -25.24 6.91
CA GLU A 254 6.60 -23.86 6.55
C GLU A 254 5.53 -22.84 7.01
N TYR A 255 4.25 -23.22 6.94
CA TYR A 255 3.15 -22.39 7.40
C TYR A 255 3.14 -22.20 8.93
N LEU A 256 3.52 -23.23 9.70
CA LEU A 256 3.69 -23.13 11.15
C LEU A 256 4.85 -22.19 11.54
N GLU A 257 5.98 -22.26 10.84
CA GLU A 257 7.12 -21.36 11.08
C GLU A 257 6.76 -19.88 10.82
N GLN A 258 5.94 -19.62 9.80
CA GLN A 258 5.44 -18.26 9.54
C GLN A 258 4.55 -17.74 10.68
N PHE A 259 3.70 -18.60 11.25
CA PHE A 259 2.90 -18.25 12.42
C PHE A 259 3.76 -18.00 13.67
N ASP A 260 4.85 -18.75 13.86
CA ASP A 260 5.82 -18.49 14.94
C ASP A 260 6.47 -17.11 14.82
N GLY A 261 6.79 -16.69 13.59
CA GLY A 261 7.37 -15.37 13.33
C GLY A 261 6.40 -14.20 13.59
N LEU A 262 5.08 -14.44 13.48
CA LEU A 262 4.05 -13.44 13.74
C LEU A 262 3.63 -13.40 15.22
N ALA A 263 3.86 -14.47 15.97
CA ALA A 263 3.53 -14.54 17.39
C ALA A 263 4.30 -13.48 18.19
N ASN A 264 3.59 -12.77 19.07
CA ASN A 264 4.09 -11.67 19.90
C ASN A 264 4.62 -10.44 19.14
N ALA A 265 4.52 -10.39 17.80
CA ALA A 265 5.05 -9.27 17.01
C ALA A 265 4.38 -7.94 17.38
N VAL A 266 3.06 -7.96 17.54
CA VAL A 266 2.25 -6.78 17.90
C VAL A 266 2.60 -6.29 19.30
N ALA A 267 2.59 -7.19 20.30
CA ALA A 267 2.93 -6.84 21.68
C ALA A 267 4.36 -6.30 21.82
N GLY A 268 5.32 -6.90 21.09
CA GLY A 268 6.71 -6.47 21.06
C GLY A 268 6.89 -5.05 20.48
N GLN A 269 6.23 -4.76 19.35
CA GLN A 269 6.31 -3.44 18.71
C GLN A 269 5.59 -2.34 19.52
N VAL A 270 4.42 -2.63 20.08
CA VAL A 270 3.69 -1.65 20.91
C VAL A 270 4.51 -1.21 22.12
N GLY A 271 5.37 -2.09 22.66
CA GLY A 271 6.28 -1.75 23.75
C GLY A 271 7.33 -0.69 23.41
N THR A 272 7.71 -0.55 22.13
CA THR A 272 8.77 0.38 21.70
C THR A 272 8.23 1.73 21.22
N LEU A 273 6.96 1.78 20.77
CA LEU A 273 6.33 2.99 20.24
C LEU A 273 6.02 4.05 21.31
N PHE A 274 5.77 3.63 22.56
CA PHE A 274 5.40 4.54 23.65
C PHE A 274 6.53 4.63 24.69
N THR A 275 7.26 5.75 24.69
CA THR A 275 8.36 5.96 25.64
C THR A 275 7.84 6.31 27.04
N ARG A 276 8.72 6.14 28.05
CA ARG A 276 8.37 6.43 29.45
C ARG A 276 7.99 7.89 29.66
N ASP A 277 8.64 8.81 28.95
CA ASP A 277 8.39 10.25 29.08
C ASP A 277 7.03 10.64 28.50
N MET A 278 6.61 10.00 27.39
CA MET A 278 5.27 10.18 26.82
C MET A 278 4.17 9.70 27.79
N LEU A 279 4.40 8.57 28.46
CA LEU A 279 3.44 8.00 29.42
C LEU A 279 3.40 8.76 30.76
N ALA A 280 4.47 9.47 31.12
CA ALA A 280 4.53 10.32 32.32
C ALA A 280 4.10 11.78 32.07
N GLY A 281 3.87 12.16 30.80
CA GLY A 281 3.44 13.49 30.41
C GLY A 281 2.00 13.82 30.81
N PRO A 282 1.55 15.06 30.54
CA PRO A 282 0.19 15.51 30.88
C PRO A 282 -0.92 14.68 30.21
N ASN A 283 -0.65 14.09 29.03
CA ASN A 283 -1.55 13.18 28.32
C ASN A 283 -1.25 11.69 28.62
N GLY A 284 -0.42 11.42 29.62
CA GLY A 284 0.01 10.08 30.03
C GLY A 284 -1.13 9.09 30.28
N PRO A 285 -2.23 9.47 30.96
CA PRO A 285 -3.38 8.58 31.14
C PRO A 285 -4.03 8.12 29.83
N ALA A 286 -4.19 9.03 28.87
CA ALA A 286 -4.78 8.70 27.56
C ALA A 286 -3.86 7.77 26.76
N LEU A 287 -2.56 8.07 26.69
CA LEU A 287 -1.58 7.22 26.01
C LEU A 287 -1.42 5.86 26.67
N THR A 288 -1.53 5.78 27.99
CA THR A 288 -1.50 4.51 28.73
C THR A 288 -2.72 3.65 28.39
N ALA A 289 -3.91 4.24 28.31
CA ALA A 289 -5.12 3.53 27.90
C ALA A 289 -5.01 2.99 26.46
N THR A 290 -4.51 3.81 25.52
CA THR A 290 -4.26 3.38 24.14
C THR A 290 -3.26 2.23 24.07
N ARG A 291 -2.14 2.32 24.81
CA ARG A 291 -1.14 1.26 24.89
C ARG A 291 -1.74 -0.05 25.42
N GLN A 292 -2.57 0.02 26.46
CA GLN A 292 -3.22 -1.16 27.02
C GLN A 292 -4.20 -1.81 26.03
N ALA A 293 -4.99 -1.00 25.32
CA ALA A 293 -5.90 -1.50 24.28
C ALA A 293 -5.14 -2.21 23.14
N LEU A 294 -4.01 -1.64 22.70
CA LEU A 294 -3.16 -2.25 21.67
C LEU A 294 -2.50 -3.56 22.14
N ILE A 295 -2.04 -3.63 23.40
CA ILE A 295 -1.52 -4.86 23.99
C ILE A 295 -2.62 -5.92 24.07
N GLY A 296 -3.84 -5.55 24.49
CA GLY A 296 -4.98 -6.47 24.54
C GLY A 296 -5.32 -7.03 23.15
N CYS A 297 -5.38 -6.17 22.13
CA CYS A 297 -5.56 -6.60 20.74
C CYS A 297 -4.44 -7.57 20.29
N GLY A 298 -3.18 -7.28 20.64
CA GLY A 298 -2.05 -8.17 20.37
C GLY A 298 -2.24 -9.56 20.99
N GLN A 299 -2.68 -9.63 22.24
CA GLN A 299 -2.95 -10.90 22.93
C GLN A 299 -4.09 -11.69 22.28
N GLU A 300 -5.15 -11.02 21.81
CA GLU A 300 -6.24 -11.66 21.08
C GLU A 300 -5.76 -12.23 19.74
N VAL A 301 -4.94 -11.48 19.01
CA VAL A 301 -4.31 -11.95 17.76
C VAL A 301 -3.40 -13.15 18.03
N ASP A 302 -2.58 -13.10 19.08
CA ASP A 302 -1.70 -14.21 19.47
C ASP A 302 -2.51 -15.47 19.84
N ALA A 303 -3.65 -15.32 20.52
CA ALA A 303 -4.55 -16.43 20.81
C ALA A 303 -5.15 -17.06 19.53
N LEU A 304 -5.52 -16.25 18.55
CA LEU A 304 -6.03 -16.75 17.25
C LEU A 304 -4.93 -17.46 16.45
N ILE A 305 -3.71 -16.93 16.46
CA ILE A 305 -2.54 -17.57 15.86
C ILE A 305 -2.31 -18.93 16.51
N GLN A 306 -2.38 -19.01 17.85
CA GLN A 306 -2.20 -20.26 18.56
C GLN A 306 -3.29 -21.29 18.22
N GLN A 307 -4.56 -20.88 18.12
CA GLN A 307 -5.64 -21.77 17.68
C GLN A 307 -5.42 -22.28 16.24
N ALA A 308 -4.95 -21.42 15.33
CA ALA A 308 -4.63 -21.81 13.97
C ALA A 308 -3.49 -22.84 13.94
N ARG A 309 -2.46 -22.66 14.76
CA ARG A 309 -1.34 -23.61 14.90
C ARG A 309 -1.80 -24.97 15.40
N GLU A 310 -2.53 -25.01 16.50
CA GLU A 310 -3.06 -26.26 17.07
C GLU A 310 -3.90 -27.04 16.05
N ARG A 311 -4.66 -26.32 15.22
CA ARG A 311 -5.45 -26.92 14.14
C ARG A 311 -4.56 -27.53 13.06
N ILE A 312 -3.48 -26.84 12.65
CA ILE A 312 -2.55 -27.32 11.63
C ILE A 312 -1.73 -28.50 12.16
N GLU A 313 -1.25 -28.44 13.40
CA GLU A 313 -0.53 -29.54 14.06
C GLU A 313 -1.40 -30.80 14.16
N ALA A 314 -2.68 -30.63 14.51
CA ALA A 314 -3.63 -31.74 14.54
C ALA A 314 -3.85 -32.38 13.16
N GLU A 315 -3.88 -31.60 12.08
CA GLU A 315 -3.97 -32.14 10.72
C GLU A 315 -2.65 -32.76 10.25
N ARG A 316 -1.48 -32.23 10.65
CA ARG A 316 -0.18 -32.87 10.39
C ARG A 316 -0.06 -34.23 11.08
N ALA A 317 -0.55 -34.35 12.31
CA ALA A 317 -0.58 -35.63 13.02
C ALA A 317 -1.41 -36.68 12.25
N LYS A 318 -2.60 -36.29 11.76
CA LYS A 318 -3.43 -37.18 10.91
C LYS A 318 -2.75 -37.51 9.58
N LEU A 319 -2.05 -36.55 8.98
CA LEU A 319 -1.29 -36.77 7.75
C LEU A 319 -0.15 -37.77 7.97
N ALA A 320 0.53 -37.70 9.11
CA ALA A 320 1.56 -38.66 9.50
C ALA A 320 0.97 -40.07 9.67
N ASP A 321 -0.14 -40.21 10.40
CA ASP A 321 -0.84 -41.50 10.56
C ASP A 321 -1.27 -42.09 9.20
N ALA A 322 -1.83 -41.25 8.31
CA ALA A 322 -2.19 -41.65 6.96
C ALA A 322 -0.96 -42.05 6.11
N GLY A 323 0.16 -41.34 6.28
CA GLY A 323 1.44 -41.63 5.65
C GLY A 323 2.02 -42.98 6.08
N GLU A 324 1.94 -43.33 7.36
CA GLU A 324 2.37 -44.64 7.87
C GLU A 324 1.51 -45.77 7.29
N ALA A 325 0.19 -45.61 7.29
CA ALA A 325 -0.74 -46.58 6.70
C ALA A 325 -0.48 -46.77 5.19
N LEU A 326 -0.22 -45.66 4.47
CA LEU A 326 0.13 -45.68 3.05
C LEU A 326 1.47 -46.37 2.80
N SER A 327 2.48 -46.11 3.64
CA SER A 327 3.79 -46.77 3.56
C SER A 327 3.69 -48.29 3.73
N LEU A 328 2.86 -48.76 4.66
CA LEU A 328 2.60 -50.19 4.84
C LEU A 328 1.94 -50.81 3.60
N ALA A 329 0.96 -50.12 3.01
CA ALA A 329 0.31 -50.55 1.77
C ALA A 329 1.31 -50.56 0.59
N HIS A 330 2.16 -49.55 0.48
CA HIS A 330 3.21 -49.46 -0.53
C HIS A 330 4.22 -50.60 -0.41
N ALA A 331 4.60 -50.98 0.81
CA ALA A 331 5.51 -52.11 1.06
C ALA A 331 4.91 -53.44 0.59
N GLN A 332 3.64 -53.71 0.89
CA GLN A 332 2.94 -54.91 0.41
C GLN A 332 2.86 -54.95 -1.12
N GLN A 333 2.55 -53.80 -1.75
CA GLN A 333 2.50 -53.68 -3.20
C GLN A 333 3.87 -53.81 -3.87
N GLU A 334 4.95 -53.33 -3.24
CA GLU A 334 6.32 -53.49 -3.74
C GLU A 334 6.78 -54.95 -3.66
N MET A 335 6.37 -55.70 -2.63
CA MET A 335 6.61 -57.16 -2.58
C MET A 335 5.91 -57.88 -3.74
N ALA A 336 4.65 -57.54 -4.01
CA ALA A 336 3.91 -58.09 -5.15
C ALA A 336 4.56 -57.72 -6.50
N PHE A 337 5.02 -56.48 -6.64
CA PHE A 337 5.77 -56.00 -7.81
C PHE A 337 7.06 -56.82 -8.02
N ARG A 338 7.86 -57.02 -6.98
CA ARG A 338 9.11 -57.81 -7.06
C ARG A 338 8.84 -59.25 -7.49
N ALA A 339 7.80 -59.89 -6.95
CA ALA A 339 7.43 -61.25 -7.34
C ALA A 339 7.04 -61.38 -8.83
N ILE A 340 6.41 -60.34 -9.41
CA ILE A 340 6.07 -60.29 -10.84
C ILE A 340 7.34 -60.13 -11.69
N ILE A 341 8.26 -59.24 -11.28
CA ILE A 341 9.52 -59.01 -11.99
C ILE A 341 10.45 -60.24 -11.93
N GLU A 342 10.58 -60.90 -10.77
CA GLU A 342 11.39 -62.11 -10.61
C GLU A 342 10.89 -63.26 -11.49
N LYS A 343 9.56 -63.49 -11.54
CA LYS A 343 8.96 -64.47 -12.46
C LYS A 343 9.26 -64.16 -13.92
N HIS A 344 9.22 -62.88 -14.30
CA HIS A 344 9.52 -62.46 -15.66
C HIS A 344 11.01 -62.63 -16.01
N GLN A 345 11.92 -62.26 -15.11
CA GLN A 345 13.37 -62.46 -15.29
C GLN A 345 13.73 -63.94 -15.38
N ALA A 346 13.11 -64.80 -14.57
CA ALA A 346 13.29 -66.24 -14.65
C ALA A 346 12.78 -66.81 -15.99
N ALA A 347 11.63 -66.35 -16.47
CA ALA A 347 11.08 -66.76 -17.78
C ALA A 347 11.94 -66.30 -18.95
N GLN A 348 12.46 -65.07 -18.92
CA GLN A 348 13.40 -64.56 -19.93
C GLN A 348 14.74 -65.32 -19.90
N GLY A 349 15.26 -65.64 -18.70
CA GLY A 349 16.49 -66.42 -18.53
C GLY A 349 16.36 -67.83 -19.12
N GLN A 350 15.26 -68.53 -18.84
CA GLN A 350 14.96 -69.84 -19.42
C GLN A 350 14.76 -69.77 -20.94
N ALA A 351 14.08 -68.74 -21.45
CA ALA A 351 13.92 -68.53 -22.89
C ALA A 351 15.26 -68.24 -23.59
N ALA A 352 16.13 -67.45 -22.96
CA ALA A 352 17.48 -67.15 -23.46
C ALA A 352 18.39 -68.38 -23.45
N GLU A 353 18.36 -69.20 -22.39
CA GLU A 353 19.07 -70.49 -22.36
C GLU A 353 18.55 -71.46 -23.42
N ARG A 354 17.22 -71.55 -23.60
CA ARG A 354 16.61 -72.40 -24.62
C ARG A 354 17.00 -71.97 -26.03
N ALA A 355 17.01 -70.67 -26.31
CA ALA A 355 17.48 -70.12 -27.59
C ALA A 355 18.99 -70.34 -27.81
N LYS A 356 19.79 -70.33 -26.74
CA LYS A 356 21.24 -70.61 -26.79
C LYS A 356 21.51 -72.10 -27.05
N LEU A 357 20.73 -72.99 -26.45
CA LEU A 357 20.78 -74.44 -26.68
C LEU A 357 20.29 -74.81 -28.09
N GLU A 358 19.27 -74.14 -28.63
CA GLU A 358 18.83 -74.32 -30.02
C GLU A 358 19.87 -73.83 -31.03
N ARG A 359 20.60 -72.74 -30.74
CA ARG A 359 21.74 -72.28 -31.56
C ARG A 359 22.96 -73.18 -31.51
N LEU A 360 23.14 -73.98 -30.47
CA LEU A 360 24.22 -74.99 -30.35
C LEU A 360 23.85 -76.34 -31.00
N ARG A 361 22.56 -76.54 -31.28
CA ARG A 361 22.01 -77.75 -31.90
C ARG A 361 21.98 -77.68 -33.44
N ASN A 362 21.93 -76.46 -34.00
CA ASN A 362 22.16 -76.18 -35.42
C ASN A 362 23.63 -75.88 -35.66
#